data_AF-A0A3P7IY51-F1
#
_entry.id   AF-A0A3P7IY51-F1
#
_cell.length_a   1.000
_cell.length_b   1.000
_cell.length_c   1.000
_cell.angle_alpha   90.00
_cell.angle_beta   90.00
_cell.angle_gamma   90.00
#
_symmetry.space_group_name_H-M   'P 1'
#
loop_
_entity.id
_entity.type
_entity.pdbx_description
1 polymer ?
#
loop_
_entity_poly.entity_id
_entity_poly.type
_entity_poly.pdbx_seq_one_letter_code
_entity_poly.pdbx_strand_id
1 'polypeptide(L)'
;NSSPFPNVRHAPFNIAIVTIIDNATSYVEYTEAMGSVGCYARIHEYEYIVITADLHFDECPHNEMFFRRHCIVASILHNYDYILFLDADIGVVNPNRTIEDYIEDNVDIVFYDRFYTFEVMAGTYLVKNTAWSRDFLNG
;
A
#
# COMPACT_ATOMS: atom_id res chain seq x y z
N ASN A 1 33.84 -11.23 16.43
CA ASN A 1 32.79 -10.24 16.10
C ASN A 1 31.92 -10.76 14.98
N SER A 2 30.97 -11.62 15.31
CA SER A 2 29.86 -11.99 14.44
C SER A 2 28.69 -11.07 14.78
N SER A 3 28.25 -10.27 13.80
CA SER A 3 27.02 -9.48 13.86
C SER A 3 25.87 -10.30 14.47
N PRO A 4 25.06 -9.75 15.40
CA PRO A 4 23.91 -10.44 15.97
C PRO A 4 22.71 -10.48 15.00
N PHE A 5 22.81 -9.83 13.85
CA PHE A 5 21.76 -9.80 12.84
C PHE A 5 21.98 -10.91 11.81
N PRO A 6 20.95 -11.74 11.52
CA PRO A 6 21.02 -12.69 10.42
C PRO A 6 21.35 -11.94 9.11
N ASN A 7 22.07 -12.60 8.19
CA ASN A 7 22.42 -12.05 6.88
C ASN A 7 21.22 -11.32 6.25
N VAL A 8 21.32 -10.00 6.14
CA VAL A 8 20.31 -9.15 5.51
C VAL A 8 20.23 -9.53 4.04
N ARG A 9 19.20 -10.30 3.67
CA ARG A 9 18.81 -10.44 2.27
C ARG A 9 18.16 -9.11 1.90
N HIS A 10 18.81 -8.34 1.01
CA HIS A 10 18.16 -7.17 0.44
C HIS A 10 16.87 -7.64 -0.26
N ALA A 11 15.77 -6.94 -0.01
CA ALA A 11 14.51 -7.21 -0.68
C ALA A 11 14.72 -7.11 -2.21
N PRO A 12 14.21 -8.06 -3.00
CA PRO A 12 14.42 -8.08 -4.46
C PRO A 12 13.72 -6.94 -5.19
N PHE A 13 12.79 -6.27 -4.53
CA PHE A 13 11.96 -5.19 -5.07
C PHE A 13 11.98 -3.99 -4.13
N ASN A 14 11.91 -2.79 -4.70
CA ASN A 14 11.61 -1.57 -3.96
C ASN A 14 10.10 -1.46 -3.74
N ILE A 15 9.63 -1.75 -2.52
CA ILE A 15 8.20 -1.79 -2.17
C ILE A 15 7.85 -0.68 -1.18
N ALA A 16 6.78 0.06 -1.48
CA ALA A 16 6.13 0.96 -0.53
C ALA A 16 4.78 0.41 -0.06
N ILE A 17 4.47 0.62 1.21
CA ILE A 17 3.13 0.50 1.76
C ILE A 17 2.54 1.91 1.83
N VAL A 18 1.38 2.12 1.22
CA VAL A 18 0.76 3.44 1.13
C VAL A 18 -0.61 3.39 1.79
N THR A 19 -0.84 4.30 2.73
CA THR A 19 -2.15 4.55 3.34
C THR A 19 -2.60 5.96 2.99
N ILE A 20 -3.77 6.09 2.38
CA ILE A 20 -4.36 7.39 2.05
C ILE A 20 -5.56 7.65 2.94
N ILE A 21 -5.52 8.75 3.68
CA ILE A 21 -6.54 9.22 4.62
C ILE A 21 -7.17 10.53 4.12
N ASP A 22 -8.32 10.89 4.67
CA ASP A 22 -8.90 12.22 4.48
C ASP A 22 -8.50 13.17 5.63
N ASN A 23 -8.71 14.48 5.44
CA ASN A 23 -8.43 15.48 6.46
C ASN A 23 -9.35 15.38 7.69
N ALA A 24 -10.50 14.71 7.54
CA ALA A 24 -11.44 14.46 8.63
C ALA A 24 -11.06 13.23 9.47
N THR A 25 -10.12 12.40 8.99
CA THR A 25 -9.75 11.15 9.63
C THR A 25 -9.07 11.43 10.96
N SER A 26 -9.65 10.90 12.05
CA SER A 26 -9.01 10.92 13.36
C SER A 26 -7.87 9.90 13.37
N TYR A 27 -6.63 10.37 13.30
CA TYR A 27 -5.43 9.53 13.46
C TYR A 27 -5.48 8.67 14.73
N VAL A 28 -6.12 9.17 15.79
CA VAL A 28 -6.21 8.47 17.07
C VAL A 28 -6.96 7.14 16.92
N GLU A 29 -8.02 7.10 16.11
CA GLU A 29 -8.84 5.90 15.91
C GLU A 29 -8.08 4.77 15.20
N TYR A 30 -7.13 5.13 14.34
CA TYR A 30 -6.37 4.18 13.52
C TYR A 30 -4.95 3.92 14.04
N THR A 31 -4.60 4.46 15.21
CA THR A 31 -3.24 4.40 15.78
C THR A 31 -2.70 2.98 15.84
N GLU A 32 -3.51 2.02 16.30
CA GLU A 32 -3.08 0.64 16.48
C GLU A 32 -2.88 -0.06 15.13
N ALA A 33 -3.83 0.08 14.21
CA ALA A 33 -3.77 -0.53 12.88
C ALA A 33 -2.58 0.02 12.08
N MET A 34 -2.52 1.34 11.90
CA MET A 34 -1.42 2.00 11.20
C MET A 34 -0.07 1.80 11.90
N GLY A 35 -0.06 1.75 13.24
CA GLY A 35 1.13 1.46 14.04
C GLY A 35 1.68 0.06 13.76
N SER A 36 0.81 -0.94 13.65
CA SER A 36 1.20 -2.30 13.28
C SER A 36 1.81 -2.37 11.88
N VAL A 37 1.23 -1.67 10.90
CA VAL A 37 1.76 -1.56 9.53
C VAL A 37 3.12 -0.88 9.52
N GLY A 38 3.26 0.23 10.25
CA GLY A 38 4.55 0.93 10.36
C GLY A 38 5.64 0.12 11.06
N CYS A 39 5.30 -0.77 12.00
CA CYS A 39 6.24 -1.73 12.57
C CYS A 39 6.64 -2.82 11.57
N TYR A 40 5.66 -3.37 10.84
CA TYR A 40 5.88 -4.36 9.80
C TYR A 40 6.80 -3.83 8.69
N ALA A 41 6.52 -2.62 8.18
CA ALA A 41 7.35 -1.96 7.17
C ALA A 41 8.80 -1.81 7.64
N ARG A 42 9.01 -1.41 8.90
CA ARG A 42 10.36 -1.27 9.49
C ARG A 42 11.11 -2.59 9.62
N ILE A 43 10.42 -3.70 9.91
CA ILE A 43 11.04 -5.03 10.05
C ILE A 43 11.53 -5.55 8.69
N HIS A 44 10.78 -5.27 7.63
CA HIS A 44 11.06 -5.76 6.27
C HIS A 44 11.68 -4.72 5.34
N GLU A 45 12.07 -3.57 5.88
CA GLU A 45 12.71 -2.48 5.14
C GLU A 45 11.86 -1.90 3.99
N TYR A 46 10.53 -1.95 4.14
CA TYR A 46 9.60 -1.25 3.25
C TYR A 46 9.44 0.21 3.67
N GLU A 47 9.18 1.08 2.70
CA GLU A 47 8.78 2.45 3.01
C GLU A 47 7.29 2.48 3.39
N TYR A 48 6.93 3.15 4.49
CA TYR A 48 5.54 3.35 4.87
C TYR A 48 5.15 4.81 4.72
N ILE A 49 4.21 5.08 3.81
CA ILE A 49 3.82 6.43 3.41
C ILE A 49 2.35 6.64 3.80
N VAL A 50 2.09 7.72 4.52
CA VAL A 50 0.74 8.15 4.87
C VAL A 50 0.45 9.49 4.20
N ILE A 51 -0.63 9.55 3.42
CA ILE A 51 -0.98 10.72 2.61
C ILE A 51 -2.37 11.21 2.93
N THR A 52 -2.54 12.53 3.02
CA THR A 52 -3.85 13.17 3.08
C THR A 52 -4.35 13.46 1.65
N ALA A 53 -5.46 12.83 1.26
CA ALA A 53 -6.03 12.89 -0.09
C ALA A 53 -6.41 14.33 -0.52
N ASP A 54 -6.89 15.14 0.42
CA ASP A 54 -7.36 16.51 0.14
C ASP A 54 -6.24 17.46 -0.29
N LEU A 55 -4.98 17.13 0.02
CA LEU A 55 -3.83 17.91 -0.39
C LEU A 55 -3.40 17.65 -1.85
N HIS A 56 -4.01 16.68 -2.52
CA HIS A 56 -3.64 16.23 -3.87
C HIS A 56 -4.73 16.54 -4.91
N PHE A 57 -5.64 17.47 -4.62
CA PHE A 57 -6.76 17.78 -5.52
C PHE A 57 -6.30 18.38 -6.86
N ASP A 58 -5.19 19.14 -6.84
CA ASP A 58 -4.64 19.75 -8.06
C ASP A 58 -4.09 18.70 -9.04
N GLU A 59 -3.51 17.62 -8.53
CA GLU A 59 -2.95 16.52 -9.33
C GLU A 59 -4.01 15.48 -9.68
N CYS A 60 -4.92 15.21 -8.74
CA CYS A 60 -5.98 14.20 -8.84
C CYS A 60 -7.36 14.84 -8.64
N PRO A 61 -7.93 15.52 -9.66
CA PRO A 61 -9.16 16.30 -9.53
C PRO A 61 -10.44 15.43 -9.57
N HIS A 62 -10.41 14.25 -8.95
CA HIS A 62 -11.58 13.39 -8.83
C HIS A 62 -12.47 13.89 -7.68
N ASN A 63 -13.76 14.10 -7.99
CA ASN A 63 -14.77 14.46 -6.99
C ASN A 63 -15.00 13.31 -5.99
N GLU A 64 -15.03 12.07 -6.49
CA GLU A 64 -15.18 10.88 -5.68
C GLU A 64 -13.86 10.48 -5.04
N MET A 65 -13.86 10.37 -3.71
CA MET A 65 -12.66 10.12 -2.91
C MET A 65 -11.98 8.81 -3.29
N PHE A 66 -12.75 7.75 -3.58
CA PHE A 66 -12.19 6.44 -3.95
C PHE A 66 -11.31 6.53 -5.19
N PHE A 67 -11.78 7.18 -6.26
CA PHE A 67 -11.00 7.40 -7.47
C PHE A 67 -9.81 8.33 -7.24
N ARG A 68 -9.96 9.34 -6.38
CA ARG A 68 -8.83 10.21 -6.01
C ARG A 68 -7.68 9.42 -5.39
N ARG A 69 -7.99 8.47 -4.50
CA ARG A 69 -6.98 7.61 -3.87
C ARG A 69 -6.25 6.77 -4.91
N HIS A 70 -6.95 6.20 -5.89
CA HIS A 70 -6.32 5.44 -6.97
C HIS A 70 -5.39 6.30 -7.83
N CYS A 71 -5.80 7.51 -8.21
CA CYS A 71 -4.94 8.46 -8.92
C CYS A 71 -3.68 8.82 -8.11
N ILE A 72 -3.80 9.08 -6.81
CA ILE A 72 -2.66 9.35 -5.93
C ILE A 72 -1.70 8.15 -5.90
N VAL A 73 -2.23 6.92 -5.77
CA VAL A 73 -1.41 5.70 -5.85
C VAL A 73 -0.69 5.61 -7.20
N ALA A 74 -1.36 5.91 -8.31
CA ALA A 74 -0.76 5.91 -9.65
C ALA A 74 0.41 6.89 -9.77
N SER A 75 0.28 8.09 -9.17
CA SER A 75 1.34 9.11 -9.12
C SER A 75 2.58 8.60 -8.36
N ILE A 76 2.38 7.98 -7.19
CA ILE A 76 3.47 7.48 -6.34
C ILE A 76 4.13 6.24 -6.94
N LEU A 77 3.35 5.39 -7.63
CA LEU A 77 3.79 4.10 -8.18
C LEU A 77 5.02 4.23 -9.08
N HIS A 78 5.22 5.37 -9.73
CA HIS A 78 6.41 5.65 -10.52
C HIS A 78 7.75 5.46 -9.79
N ASN A 79 7.78 5.61 -8.46
CA ASN A 79 8.99 5.57 -7.65
C ASN A 79 9.32 4.18 -7.06
N TYR A 80 8.42 3.21 -7.21
CA TYR A 80 8.54 1.89 -6.59
C TYR A 80 8.35 0.80 -7.65
N ASP A 81 8.84 -0.41 -7.37
CA ASP A 81 8.53 -1.58 -8.19
C ASP A 81 7.10 -2.05 -7.91
N TYR A 82 6.70 -1.99 -6.63
CA TYR A 82 5.35 -2.33 -6.17
C TYR A 82 4.86 -1.36 -5.09
N ILE A 83 3.55 -1.15 -5.06
CA ILE A 83 2.86 -0.51 -3.94
C ILE A 83 1.84 -1.48 -3.37
N LEU A 84 1.87 -1.67 -2.05
CA LEU A 84 0.74 -2.20 -1.28
C LEU A 84 -0.09 -1.04 -0.76
N PHE A 85 -1.24 -0.80 -1.37
CA PHE A 85 -2.17 0.23 -0.93
C PHE A 85 -3.13 -0.33 0.11
N LEU A 86 -3.18 0.27 1.31
CA LEU A 86 -4.01 -0.17 2.45
C LEU A 86 -4.95 0.94 2.95
N ASP A 87 -6.13 0.55 3.41
CA ASP A 87 -6.98 1.39 4.25
C ASP A 87 -6.39 1.56 5.66
N ALA A 88 -6.72 2.66 6.33
CA ALA A 88 -6.17 3.00 7.66
C ALA A 88 -6.64 2.05 8.78
N ASP A 89 -7.73 1.31 8.57
CA ASP A 89 -8.29 0.32 9.49
C ASP A 89 -7.68 -1.10 9.30
N ILE A 90 -6.73 -1.26 8.38
CA ILE A 90 -6.04 -2.53 8.14
C ILE A 90 -4.77 -2.61 8.99
N GLY A 91 -4.67 -3.69 9.77
CA GLY A 91 -3.50 -4.00 10.59
C GLY A 91 -2.83 -5.32 10.20
N VAL A 92 -1.56 -5.47 10.60
CA VAL A 92 -0.75 -6.66 10.33
C VAL A 92 -0.96 -7.71 11.42
N VAL A 93 -1.43 -8.89 11.04
CA VAL A 93 -1.66 -10.02 11.96
C VAL A 93 -0.46 -10.99 11.98
N ASN A 94 0.19 -11.20 10.83
CA ASN A 94 1.33 -12.11 10.71
C ASN A 94 2.56 -11.38 10.14
N PRO A 95 3.45 -10.85 10.99
CA PRO A 95 4.60 -10.09 10.53
C PRO A 95 5.72 -10.97 9.95
N ASN A 96 5.62 -12.31 10.02
CA ASN A 96 6.67 -13.19 9.49
C ASN A 96 6.52 -13.47 7.98
N ARG A 97 5.37 -13.11 7.39
CA ARG A 97 5.11 -13.20 5.95
C ARG A 97 5.52 -11.89 5.28
N THR A 98 6.15 -11.97 4.12
CA THR A 98 6.61 -10.79 3.39
C THR A 98 5.64 -10.46 2.24
N ILE A 99 5.71 -9.26 1.68
CA ILE A 99 4.83 -8.85 0.56
C ILE A 99 5.16 -9.65 -0.70
N GLU A 100 6.43 -10.01 -0.88
CA GLU A 100 6.92 -10.78 -2.03
C GLU A 100 6.31 -12.18 -2.10
N ASP A 101 5.86 -12.76 -0.99
CA ASP A 101 5.12 -14.04 -0.98
C ASP A 101 3.81 -13.97 -1.81
N TYR A 102 3.32 -12.76 -2.11
CA TYR A 102 2.09 -12.50 -2.87
C TYR A 102 2.33 -11.92 -4.26
N ILE A 103 3.59 -11.78 -4.69
CA ILE A 103 3.95 -11.28 -6.02
C ILE A 103 4.02 -12.45 -7.01
N GLU A 104 3.39 -12.28 -8.17
CA GLU A 104 3.46 -13.21 -9.29
C GLU A 104 3.98 -12.49 -10.55
N ASP A 105 4.91 -13.09 -11.28
CA ASP A 105 5.64 -12.44 -12.39
C ASP A 105 4.73 -11.83 -13.47
N ASN A 106 3.61 -12.48 -13.75
CA ASN A 106 2.66 -12.13 -14.82
C ASN A 106 1.39 -11.44 -14.32
N VAL A 107 1.40 -10.91 -13.10
CA VAL A 107 0.24 -10.22 -12.51
C VAL A 107 0.60 -8.75 -12.27
N ASP A 108 -0.21 -7.85 -12.81
CA ASP A 108 -0.03 -6.41 -12.65
C ASP A 108 -0.68 -5.89 -11.36
N ILE A 109 -1.86 -6.42 -10.99
CA ILE A 109 -2.61 -6.00 -9.79
C ILE A 109 -3.20 -7.24 -9.12
N VAL A 110 -3.02 -7.34 -7.80
CA VAL A 110 -3.61 -8.38 -6.95
C VAL A 110 -4.66 -7.73 -6.05
N PHE A 111 -5.91 -8.15 -6.24
CA PHE A 111 -7.02 -7.88 -5.34
C PHE A 111 -7.33 -9.11 -4.48
N TYR A 112 -8.19 -8.94 -3.48
CA TYR A 112 -8.68 -10.04 -2.65
C TYR A 112 -10.18 -9.92 -2.40
N ASP A 113 -10.83 -11.04 -2.10
CA ASP A 113 -12.25 -11.06 -1.75
C ASP A 113 -12.48 -10.66 -0.29
N ARG A 114 -13.47 -9.80 -0.03
CA ARG A 114 -13.96 -9.54 1.32
C ARG A 114 -14.62 -10.80 1.89
N PHE A 115 -14.18 -11.21 3.07
CA PHE A 115 -14.64 -12.46 3.70
C PHE A 115 -16.15 -12.52 4.03
N TYR A 116 -16.84 -11.37 4.10
CA TYR A 116 -18.24 -11.27 4.52
C TYR A 116 -19.20 -10.83 3.41
N THR A 117 -18.72 -10.24 2.31
CA THR A 117 -19.55 -9.81 1.17
C THR A 117 -19.29 -10.57 -0.13
N PHE A 118 -18.20 -11.36 -0.21
CA PHE A 118 -17.75 -12.03 -1.44
C PHE A 118 -17.54 -11.05 -2.61
N GLU A 119 -17.28 -9.78 -2.30
CA GLU A 119 -16.95 -8.74 -3.26
C GLU A 119 -15.44 -8.59 -3.35
N VAL A 120 -14.94 -8.28 -4.54
CA VAL A 120 -13.53 -7.90 -4.75
C VAL A 120 -13.26 -6.58 -4.04
N MET A 121 -12.29 -6.57 -3.12
CA MET A 121 -11.91 -5.38 -2.37
C MET A 121 -11.15 -4.39 -3.27
N ALA A 122 -11.82 -3.33 -3.71
CA ALA A 122 -11.19 -2.29 -4.51
C ALA A 122 -10.41 -1.24 -3.70
N GLY A 123 -10.66 -1.13 -2.38
CA GLY A 123 -10.03 -0.13 -1.50
C GLY A 123 -8.61 -0.50 -1.04
N THR A 124 -8.12 -1.69 -1.39
CA THR A 124 -6.81 -2.20 -0.95
C THR A 124 -6.32 -3.22 -1.96
N TYR A 125 -5.07 -3.09 -2.40
CA TYR A 125 -4.48 -3.98 -3.41
C TYR A 125 -2.97 -3.88 -3.43
N LEU A 126 -2.33 -4.91 -3.98
CA LEU A 126 -0.93 -4.88 -4.36
C LEU A 126 -0.85 -4.58 -5.86
N VAL A 127 -0.06 -3.59 -6.25
CA VAL A 127 0.08 -3.16 -7.65
C VAL A 127 1.55 -3.10 -8.06
N LYS A 128 1.84 -3.65 -9.24
CA LYS A 128 3.12 -3.57 -9.93
C LYS A 128 3.22 -2.29 -10.74
N ASN A 129 4.40 -1.70 -10.78
CA ASN A 129 4.67 -0.50 -11.57
C ASN A 129 4.79 -0.82 -13.07
N THR A 130 3.66 -0.89 -13.76
CA THR A 130 3.58 -0.98 -15.22
C THR A 130 2.78 0.19 -15.79
N ALA A 131 2.95 0.46 -17.08
CA ALA A 131 2.13 1.47 -17.77
C ALA A 131 0.64 1.13 -17.66
N TRP A 132 0.30 -0.15 -17.84
CA TRP A 132 -1.06 -0.65 -17.71
C TRP A 132 -1.63 -0.42 -16.31
N SER A 133 -0.88 -0.73 -15.25
CA SER A 133 -1.34 -0.49 -13.87
C SER A 133 -1.63 0.97 -13.58
N ARG A 134 -0.77 1.88 -14.05
CA ARG A 134 -0.96 3.33 -13.83
C ARG A 134 -2.16 3.85 -14.61
N ASP A 135 -2.33 3.42 -15.85
CA ASP A 135 -3.49 3.78 -16.67
C ASP A 135 -4.79 3.24 -16.05
N PHE A 136 -4.78 2.00 -15.56
CA PHE A 136 -5.91 1.39 -14.86
C PHE A 136 -6.33 2.18 -13.62
N LEU A 137 -5.36 2.65 -12.82
CA LEU A 137 -5.62 3.39 -11.58
C LEU A 137 -6.08 4.85 -11.81
N ASN A 138 -5.75 5.45 -12.95
CA ASN A 138 -6.18 6.80 -13.30
C ASN A 138 -7.65 6.88 -13.74
N GLY A 139 -8.23 5.76 -14.18
CA GLY A 139 -9.63 5.68 -14.63
C GLY A 139 -9.83 6.05 -16.09
#